data_AF-B7KVH9-F1
#
_entry.id   AF-B7KVH9-F1
#
_cell.length_a   1.000
_cell.length_b   1.000
_cell.length_c   1.000
_cell.angle_alpha   90.00
_cell.angle_beta   90.00
_cell.angle_gamma   90.00
#
_symmetry.space_group_name_H-M   'P 1'
#
loop_
_entity.id
_entity.type
_entity.pdbx_description
1 polymer ?
#
loop_
_entity_poly.entity_id
_entity_poly.type
_entity_poly.pdbx_seq_one_letter_code
_entity_poly.pdbx_strand_id
1 'polypeptide(L)'
;MKSTKAALCLALVLALPLAARADDNADKLAVATKLTEKTVLKNLDTGFGGALEKTVSTMPEDKAEKVRKEAKAEFDKQRKELLEGLSKQYADKFSLDELNQLDKIYEDKTYQKFQAVNADPKSEVNLLSQAVVTRLLNMLTLAAASDQTGGAPGGLPGGMPTPAK
;
A
#
# COMPACT_ATOMS: atom_id res chain seq x y z
N MET A 1 -14.26 -49.50 41.02
CA MET A 1 -13.44 -48.50 40.29
C MET A 1 -13.26 -48.94 38.84
N LYS A 2 -14.19 -48.59 37.93
CA LYS A 2 -14.04 -48.90 36.48
C LYS A 2 -14.42 -47.74 35.54
N SER A 3 -15.04 -46.66 36.04
CA SER A 3 -15.51 -45.54 35.18
C SER A 3 -14.48 -44.47 34.84
N THR A 4 -13.30 -44.45 35.46
CA THR A 4 -12.30 -43.38 35.25
C THR A 4 -11.52 -43.49 33.94
N LYS A 5 -11.39 -44.69 33.35
CA LYS A 5 -10.64 -44.87 32.09
C LYS A 5 -11.43 -44.45 30.85
N ALA A 6 -12.73 -44.72 30.83
CA ALA A 6 -13.60 -44.33 29.71
C ALA A 6 -13.76 -42.80 29.61
N ALA A 7 -13.83 -42.10 30.74
CA ALA A 7 -13.89 -40.65 30.79
C ALA A 7 -12.60 -39.98 30.26
N LEU A 8 -11.43 -40.59 30.50
CA LEU A 8 -10.14 -40.07 30.05
C LEU A 8 -9.97 -40.17 28.53
N CYS A 9 -10.41 -41.28 27.91
CA CYS A 9 -10.38 -41.45 26.46
C CYS A 9 -11.37 -40.51 25.75
N LEU A 10 -12.55 -40.25 26.34
CA LEU A 10 -13.54 -39.34 25.76
C LEU A 10 -13.09 -37.87 25.82
N ALA A 11 -12.41 -37.46 26.89
CA ALA A 11 -11.85 -36.12 27.04
C ALA A 11 -10.70 -35.84 26.04
N LEU A 12 -9.86 -36.84 25.74
CA LEU A 12 -8.80 -36.72 24.74
C LEU A 12 -9.35 -36.57 23.32
N VAL A 13 -10.42 -37.29 22.97
CA VAL A 13 -11.07 -37.18 21.65
C VAL A 13 -11.74 -35.82 21.45
N LEU A 14 -12.25 -35.20 22.52
CA LEU A 14 -12.87 -33.87 22.46
C LEU A 14 -11.86 -32.71 22.45
N ALA A 15 -10.66 -32.92 22.99
CA ALA A 15 -9.61 -31.90 23.02
C ALA A 15 -8.79 -31.82 21.72
N LEU A 16 -8.67 -32.93 20.98
CA LEU A 16 -7.93 -32.99 19.71
C LEU A 16 -8.43 -31.99 18.64
N PRO A 17 -9.73 -31.82 18.39
CA PRO A 17 -10.24 -30.86 17.41
C PRO A 17 -9.99 -29.40 17.81
N LEU A 18 -9.87 -29.12 19.11
CA LEU A 18 -9.62 -27.78 19.64
C LEU A 18 -8.13 -27.42 19.58
N ALA A 19 -7.24 -28.38 19.86
CA ALA A 19 -5.80 -28.20 19.72
C ALA A 19 -5.40 -28.02 18.25
N ALA A 20 -5.90 -28.87 17.34
CA ALA A 20 -5.64 -28.73 15.91
C ALA A 20 -6.13 -27.40 15.33
N ARG A 21 -7.29 -26.90 15.79
CA ARG A 21 -7.79 -25.57 15.38
C ARG A 21 -7.02 -24.40 15.99
N ALA A 22 -6.45 -24.56 17.18
CA ALA A 22 -5.63 -23.53 17.79
C ALA A 22 -4.29 -23.39 17.05
N ASP A 23 -3.67 -24.51 16.67
CA ASP A 23 -2.45 -24.55 15.87
C ASP A 23 -2.70 -23.93 14.47
N ASP A 24 -3.78 -24.32 13.79
CA ASP A 24 -4.14 -23.76 12.47
C ASP A 24 -4.33 -22.23 12.52
N ASN A 25 -5.00 -21.71 13.55
CA ASN A 25 -5.22 -20.27 13.69
C ASN A 25 -3.93 -19.50 14.01
N ALA A 26 -3.05 -20.08 14.83
CA ALA A 26 -1.75 -19.51 15.13
C ALA A 26 -0.86 -19.48 13.88
N ASP A 27 -0.83 -20.56 13.10
CA ASP A 27 -0.07 -20.65 11.86
C ASP A 27 -0.58 -19.68 10.80
N LYS A 28 -1.92 -19.57 10.66
CA LYS A 28 -2.53 -18.56 9.78
C LYS A 28 -2.11 -17.15 10.18
N LEU A 29 -2.15 -16.83 11.47
CA LEU A 29 -1.75 -15.51 11.95
C LEU A 29 -0.26 -15.24 11.69
N ALA A 30 0.60 -16.25 11.86
CA ALA A 30 2.02 -16.13 11.59
C ALA A 30 2.32 -15.85 10.10
N VAL A 31 1.71 -16.61 9.19
CA VAL A 31 1.90 -16.42 7.74
C VAL A 31 1.29 -15.09 7.29
N ALA A 32 0.10 -14.73 7.79
CA ALA A 32 -0.53 -13.44 7.52
C ALA A 32 0.33 -12.25 8.00
N THR A 33 1.00 -12.39 9.15
CA THR A 33 1.95 -11.38 9.66
C THR A 33 3.14 -11.23 8.75
N LYS A 34 3.79 -12.34 8.37
CA LYS A 34 4.92 -12.34 7.43
C LYS A 34 4.55 -11.69 6.09
N LEU A 35 3.36 -12.00 5.57
CA LEU A 35 2.83 -11.41 4.34
C LEU A 35 2.57 -9.91 4.47
N THR A 36 1.95 -9.49 5.57
CA THR A 36 1.63 -8.07 5.81
C THR A 36 2.90 -7.22 5.92
N GLU A 37 3.92 -7.72 6.62
CA GLU A 37 5.22 -7.05 6.76
C GLU A 37 5.91 -6.85 5.41
N LYS A 38 5.99 -7.90 4.59
CA LYS A 38 6.74 -7.85 3.32
C LYS A 38 6.03 -7.07 2.21
N THR A 39 4.71 -6.85 2.33
CA THR A 39 3.87 -6.23 1.30
C THR A 39 3.41 -4.83 1.69
N VAL A 40 2.45 -4.74 2.60
CA VAL A 40 1.76 -3.50 2.96
C VAL A 40 2.71 -2.59 3.76
N LEU A 41 3.35 -3.14 4.80
CA LEU A 41 4.18 -2.30 5.68
C LEU A 41 5.47 -1.86 5.01
N LYS A 42 6.11 -2.70 4.20
CA LYS A 42 7.29 -2.29 3.42
C LYS A 42 7.02 -1.05 2.53
N ASN A 43 5.85 -1.02 1.89
CA ASN A 43 5.45 0.12 1.06
C ASN A 43 5.16 1.37 1.93
N LEU A 44 4.53 1.17 3.09
CA LEU A 44 4.27 2.23 4.05
C LEU A 44 5.58 2.83 4.62
N ASP A 45 6.55 1.98 4.98
CA ASP A 45 7.88 2.37 5.47
C ASP A 45 8.60 3.25 4.43
N THR A 46 8.57 2.83 3.17
CA THR A 46 9.19 3.57 2.05
C THR A 46 8.50 4.92 1.82
N GLY A 47 7.17 4.94 1.79
CA GLY A 47 6.38 6.16 1.57
C GLY A 47 6.55 7.17 2.71
N PHE A 48 6.48 6.70 3.95
CA PHE A 48 6.67 7.55 5.13
C PHE A 48 8.09 8.11 5.18
N GLY A 49 9.12 7.29 4.97
CA GLY A 49 10.51 7.73 4.97
C GLY A 49 10.76 8.84 3.94
N GLY A 50 10.28 8.65 2.70
CA GLY A 50 10.40 9.67 1.65
C GLY A 50 9.67 10.97 1.98
N ALA A 51 8.44 10.87 2.49
CA ALA A 51 7.66 12.05 2.88
C ALA A 51 8.28 12.79 4.08
N LEU A 52 8.78 12.06 5.07
CA LEU A 52 9.45 12.61 6.25
C LEU A 52 10.69 13.37 5.83
N GLU A 53 11.60 12.75 5.06
CA GLU A 53 12.84 13.42 4.65
C GLU A 53 12.58 14.64 3.77
N LYS A 54 11.60 14.58 2.87
CA LYS A 54 11.16 15.75 2.10
C LYS A 54 10.68 16.89 3.02
N THR A 55 9.93 16.55 4.06
CA THR A 55 9.38 17.53 5.01
C THR A 55 10.47 18.18 5.87
N VAL A 56 11.38 17.39 6.41
CA VAL A 56 12.43 17.91 7.32
C VAL A 56 13.57 18.59 6.58
N SER A 57 13.79 18.28 5.28
CA SER A 57 14.85 18.91 4.47
C SER A 57 14.73 20.43 4.32
N THR A 58 13.55 21.00 4.58
CA THR A 58 13.31 22.45 4.54
C THR A 58 13.40 23.10 5.92
N MET A 59 13.78 22.36 6.95
CA MET A 59 13.83 22.81 8.35
C MET A 59 15.28 23.02 8.82
N PRO A 60 15.51 23.87 9.82
CA PRO A 60 16.77 23.88 10.58
C PRO A 60 17.07 22.51 11.20
N GLU A 61 18.35 22.11 11.25
CA GLU A 61 18.74 20.72 11.58
C GLU A 61 18.31 20.28 12.99
N ASP A 62 18.42 21.16 13.98
CA ASP A 62 17.97 20.93 15.35
C ASP A 62 16.46 20.61 15.43
N LYS A 63 15.65 21.32 14.63
CA LYS A 63 14.23 21.06 14.48
C LYS A 63 13.96 19.79 13.66
N ALA A 64 14.72 19.59 12.59
CA ALA A 64 14.62 18.42 11.72
C ALA A 64 14.87 17.12 12.50
N GLU A 65 15.92 17.06 13.33
CA GLU A 65 16.23 15.89 14.17
C GLU A 65 15.11 15.59 15.17
N LYS A 66 14.57 16.61 15.84
CA LYS A 66 13.45 16.44 16.77
C LYS A 66 12.22 15.88 16.05
N VAL A 67 11.85 16.45 14.91
CA VAL A 67 10.71 16.00 14.09
C VAL A 67 10.95 14.57 13.58
N ARG A 68 12.15 14.24 13.09
CA ARG A 68 12.48 12.87 12.67
C ARG A 68 12.27 11.88 13.80
N LYS A 69 12.72 12.20 15.02
CA LYS A 69 12.60 11.32 16.18
C LYS A 69 11.15 11.10 16.60
N GLU A 70 10.39 12.18 16.75
CA GLU A 70 8.98 12.11 17.18
C GLU A 70 8.12 11.41 16.12
N ALA A 71 8.30 11.77 14.84
CA ALA A 71 7.54 11.17 13.76
C ALA A 71 7.86 9.68 13.57
N LYS A 72 9.14 9.27 13.69
CA LYS A 72 9.50 7.84 13.65
C LYS A 72 8.91 7.06 14.81
N ALA A 73 8.93 7.61 16.04
CA ALA A 73 8.34 6.95 17.19
C ALA A 73 6.82 6.74 17.04
N GLU A 74 6.09 7.75 16.57
CA GLU A 74 4.66 7.61 16.30
C GLU A 74 4.41 6.65 15.12
N PHE A 75 5.21 6.74 14.08
CA PHE A 75 5.13 5.83 12.93
C PHE A 75 5.30 4.37 13.37
N ASP A 76 6.28 4.05 14.20
CA ASP A 76 6.52 2.69 14.68
C ASP A 76 5.33 2.14 15.49
N LYS A 77 4.69 3.01 16.29
CA LYS A 77 3.47 2.66 17.03
C LYS A 77 2.32 2.35 16.06
N GLN A 78 2.03 3.25 15.12
CA GLN A 78 0.97 3.08 14.12
C GLN A 78 1.22 1.85 13.23
N ARG A 79 2.48 1.63 12.85
CA ARG A 79 2.92 0.47 12.07
C ARG A 79 2.62 -0.84 12.81
N LYS A 80 2.85 -0.89 14.12
CA LYS A 80 2.55 -2.07 14.94
C LYS A 80 1.05 -2.34 15.03
N GLU A 81 0.24 -1.29 15.27
CA GLU A 81 -1.22 -1.41 15.31
C GLU A 81 -1.78 -1.88 13.96
N LEU A 82 -1.26 -1.34 12.86
CA LEU A 82 -1.65 -1.72 11.52
C LEU A 82 -1.23 -3.17 11.19
N LEU A 83 -0.03 -3.59 11.60
CA LEU A 83 0.42 -4.97 11.45
C LEU A 83 -0.57 -5.92 12.12
N GLU A 84 -0.88 -5.66 13.39
CA GLU A 84 -1.78 -6.52 14.16
C GLU A 84 -3.19 -6.58 13.55
N GLY A 85 -3.74 -5.42 13.14
CA GLY A 85 -5.06 -5.33 12.54
C GLY A 85 -5.15 -6.07 11.20
N LEU A 86 -4.19 -5.83 10.30
CA LEU A 86 -4.18 -6.45 8.96
C LEU A 86 -3.90 -7.95 9.03
N SER A 87 -2.95 -8.38 9.87
CA SER A 87 -2.65 -9.80 10.04
C SER A 87 -3.87 -10.59 10.51
N LYS A 88 -4.64 -10.04 11.47
CA LYS A 88 -5.90 -10.66 11.91
C LYS A 88 -6.92 -10.71 10.77
N GLN A 89 -7.09 -9.63 10.01
CA GLN A 89 -8.01 -9.62 8.87
C GLN A 89 -7.66 -10.66 7.81
N TYR A 90 -6.37 -10.84 7.49
CA TYR A 90 -5.95 -11.86 6.53
C TYR A 90 -6.06 -13.28 7.10
N ALA A 91 -5.68 -13.49 8.36
CA ALA A 91 -5.87 -14.77 9.02
C ALA A 91 -7.36 -15.15 9.08
N ASP A 92 -8.27 -14.21 9.31
CA ASP A 92 -9.71 -14.52 9.35
C ASP A 92 -10.30 -14.85 7.97
N LYS A 93 -9.79 -14.21 6.90
CA LYS A 93 -10.38 -14.29 5.55
C LYS A 93 -9.81 -15.41 4.68
N PHE A 94 -8.59 -15.86 4.93
CA PHE A 94 -7.91 -16.85 4.10
C PHE A 94 -7.67 -18.15 4.85
N SER A 95 -7.65 -19.26 4.14
CA SER A 95 -7.11 -20.53 4.66
C SER A 95 -5.59 -20.49 4.76
N LEU A 96 -5.01 -21.41 5.54
CA LEU A 96 -3.56 -21.52 5.67
C LEU A 96 -2.89 -21.82 4.32
N ASP A 97 -3.51 -22.68 3.50
CA ASP A 97 -2.99 -23.02 2.17
C ASP A 97 -2.98 -21.81 1.23
N GLU A 98 -4.04 -20.99 1.24
CA GLU A 98 -4.08 -19.75 0.46
C GLU A 98 -3.02 -18.75 0.91
N LEU A 99 -2.85 -18.57 2.23
CA LEU A 99 -1.80 -17.72 2.80
C LEU A 99 -0.40 -18.21 2.38
N ASN A 100 -0.15 -19.52 2.46
CA ASN A 100 1.12 -20.09 2.02
C ASN A 100 1.33 -19.95 0.51
N GLN A 101 0.27 -20.04 -0.29
CA GLN A 101 0.37 -19.82 -1.73
C GLN A 101 0.69 -18.37 -2.06
N LEU A 102 0.07 -17.41 -1.35
CA LEU A 102 0.43 -15.99 -1.46
C LEU A 102 1.90 -15.77 -1.07
N ASP A 103 2.35 -16.38 0.03
CA ASP A 103 3.73 -16.26 0.51
C ASP A 103 4.74 -16.70 -0.56
N LYS A 104 4.47 -17.83 -1.23
CA LYS A 104 5.27 -18.34 -2.35
C LYS A 104 5.30 -17.37 -3.53
N ILE A 105 4.19 -16.73 -3.89
CA ILE A 105 4.16 -15.73 -4.98
C ILE A 105 5.11 -14.58 -4.65
N TYR A 106 5.10 -14.07 -3.41
CA TYR A 106 6.00 -12.98 -3.00
C TYR A 106 7.48 -13.40 -2.91
N GLU A 107 7.77 -14.70 -2.81
CA GLU A 107 9.13 -15.26 -2.86
C GLU A 107 9.59 -15.62 -4.28
N ASP A 108 8.67 -15.68 -5.25
CA ASP A 108 9.00 -15.97 -6.64
C ASP A 108 9.86 -14.87 -7.28
N LYS A 109 10.98 -15.26 -7.90
CA LYS A 109 11.94 -14.32 -8.50
C LYS A 109 11.36 -13.54 -9.69
N THR A 110 10.46 -14.15 -10.45
CA THR A 110 9.80 -13.49 -11.58
C THR A 110 8.87 -12.40 -11.06
N TYR A 111 8.08 -12.72 -10.04
CA TYR A 111 7.21 -11.76 -9.39
C TYR A 111 7.98 -10.64 -8.68
N GLN A 112 9.09 -10.95 -8.01
CA GLN A 112 9.98 -9.92 -7.44
C GLN A 112 10.57 -9.00 -8.51
N LYS A 113 11.00 -9.55 -9.65
CA LYS A 113 11.47 -8.75 -10.79
C LYS A 113 10.35 -7.85 -11.33
N PHE A 114 9.13 -8.39 -11.47
CA PHE A 114 7.97 -7.61 -11.87
C PHE A 114 7.71 -6.44 -10.90
N GLN A 115 7.70 -6.70 -9.59
CA GLN A 115 7.54 -5.65 -8.58
C GLN A 115 8.66 -4.59 -8.66
N ALA A 116 9.92 -5.01 -8.85
CA ALA A 116 11.05 -4.09 -8.96
C ALA A 116 10.91 -3.15 -10.18
N VAL A 117 10.51 -3.67 -11.34
CA VAL A 117 10.27 -2.86 -12.54
C VAL A 117 9.15 -1.84 -12.31
N ASN A 118 8.06 -2.24 -11.64
CA ASN A 118 6.95 -1.33 -11.35
C ASN A 118 7.28 -0.31 -10.25
N ALA A 119 8.20 -0.62 -9.34
CA ALA A 119 8.63 0.30 -8.29
C ALA A 119 9.72 1.28 -8.74
N ASP A 120 10.47 0.97 -9.80
CA ASP A 120 11.53 1.85 -10.31
C ASP A 120 10.91 3.06 -11.04
N PRO A 121 11.05 4.30 -10.51
CA PRO A 121 10.50 5.49 -11.15
C PRO A 121 11.12 5.79 -12.52
N LYS A 122 12.26 5.18 -12.84
CA LYS A 122 12.95 5.31 -14.13
C LYS A 122 12.58 4.21 -15.13
N SER A 123 11.76 3.22 -14.73
CA SER A 123 11.33 2.19 -15.66
C SER A 123 10.47 2.77 -16.77
N GLU A 124 10.57 2.20 -17.97
CA GLU A 124 9.72 2.60 -19.09
C GLU A 124 8.23 2.49 -18.74
N VAL A 125 7.84 1.51 -17.91
CA VAL A 125 6.46 1.33 -17.43
C VAL A 125 5.98 2.59 -16.68
N ASN A 126 6.80 3.10 -15.77
CA ASN A 126 6.44 4.29 -14.99
C ASN A 126 6.50 5.56 -15.85
N LEU A 127 7.48 5.70 -16.74
CA LEU A 127 7.59 6.83 -17.66
C LEU A 127 6.39 6.91 -18.61
N LEU A 128 5.96 5.78 -19.19
CA LEU A 128 4.75 5.72 -20.01
C LEU A 128 3.51 6.11 -19.19
N SER A 129 3.38 5.56 -17.98
CA SER A 129 2.23 5.84 -17.11
C SER A 129 2.14 7.32 -16.75
N GLN A 130 3.28 7.95 -16.39
CA GLN A 130 3.34 9.39 -16.09
C GLN A 130 3.02 10.26 -17.31
N ALA A 131 3.49 9.88 -18.51
CA ALA A 131 3.20 10.61 -19.74
C ALA A 131 1.69 10.61 -20.06
N VAL A 132 1.02 9.47 -19.87
CA VAL A 132 -0.43 9.34 -20.05
C VAL A 132 -1.18 10.19 -19.02
N VAL A 133 -0.84 10.08 -17.73
CA VAL A 133 -1.48 10.88 -16.66
C VAL A 133 -1.29 12.37 -16.92
N THR A 134 -0.09 12.80 -17.29
CA THR A 134 0.20 14.20 -17.62
C THR A 134 -0.67 14.69 -18.79
N ARG A 135 -0.82 13.88 -19.84
CA ARG A 135 -1.70 14.21 -20.97
C ARG A 135 -3.15 14.37 -20.52
N LEU A 136 -3.66 13.46 -19.68
CA LEU A 136 -5.02 13.54 -19.14
C LEU A 136 -5.22 14.79 -18.27
N LEU A 137 -4.27 15.11 -17.38
CA LEU A 137 -4.32 16.32 -16.55
C LEU A 137 -4.27 17.60 -17.38
N ASN A 138 -3.49 17.62 -18.46
CA ASN A 138 -3.47 18.75 -19.40
C ASN A 138 -4.82 18.90 -20.12
N MET A 139 -5.46 17.80 -20.53
CA MET A 139 -6.80 17.86 -21.11
C MET A 139 -7.84 18.39 -20.13
N LEU A 140 -7.80 17.95 -18.87
CA LEU A 140 -8.71 18.44 -17.82
C LEU A 140 -8.47 19.92 -17.51
N THR A 141 -7.21 20.35 -17.45
CA THR A 141 -6.86 21.77 -17.25
C THR A 141 -7.34 22.62 -18.42
N LEU A 142 -7.17 22.16 -19.66
CA LEU A 142 -7.66 22.86 -20.86
C LEU A 142 -9.20 22.92 -20.89
N ALA A 143 -9.89 21.85 -20.49
CA ALA A 143 -11.34 21.84 -20.35
C ALA A 143 -11.82 22.84 -19.27
N ALA A 144 -11.18 22.83 -18.10
CA ALA A 144 -11.49 23.77 -17.02
C ALA A 144 -11.21 25.24 -17.40
N ALA A 145 -10.15 25.49 -18.18
CA ALA A 145 -9.84 26.82 -18.71
C ALA A 145 -10.79 27.27 -19.83
N SER A 146 -11.34 26.34 -20.61
CA SER A 146 -12.34 26.65 -21.63
C SER A 146 -13.71 27.00 -21.01
N ASP A 147 -14.07 26.42 -19.86
CA ASP A 147 -15.25 26.85 -19.08
C ASP A 147 -15.07 28.22 -18.39
N GLN A 148 -13.83 28.67 -18.14
CA GLN A 148 -13.55 30.03 -17.63
C GLN A 148 -13.53 31.10 -18.72
N THR A 149 -13.50 30.71 -20.00
CA THR A 149 -13.65 31.63 -21.14
C THR A 149 -15.09 31.72 -21.61
N GLY A 150 -16.02 31.89 -20.67
CA GLY A 150 -17.38 32.39 -20.91
C GLY A 150 -17.43 33.89 -21.26
N GLY A 151 -16.38 34.43 -21.89
CA GLY A 151 -16.33 35.78 -22.44
C GLY A 151 -16.27 35.72 -23.96
N ALA A 152 -17.46 35.76 -24.59
CA ALA A 152 -17.78 36.02 -26.00
C ALA A 152 -16.78 35.61 -27.12
N PRO A 153 -17.21 34.85 -28.14
CA PRO A 153 -16.43 34.67 -29.36
C PRO A 153 -16.46 35.97 -30.19
N GLY A 154 -15.50 36.85 -29.93
CA GLY A 154 -15.38 38.14 -30.60
C GLY A 154 -13.92 38.60 -30.62
N GLY A 155 -13.12 37.97 -31.48
CA GLY A 155 -11.70 38.29 -31.60
C GLY A 155 -11.02 37.51 -32.72
N LEU A 156 -11.59 37.57 -33.94
CA LEU A 156 -10.78 37.30 -35.13
C LEU A 156 -9.64 38.33 -35.17
N PRO A 157 -8.38 37.94 -35.48
CA PRO A 157 -7.29 38.88 -35.70
C PRO A 157 -7.54 39.62 -37.02
N GLY A 158 -8.40 40.64 -36.96
CA GLY A 158 -8.73 41.53 -38.06
C GLY A 158 -7.62 42.54 -38.29
N GLY A 159 -6.61 42.14 -39.07
CA GLY A 159 -5.64 43.05 -39.68
C GLY A 159 -5.67 42.85 -41.19
N MET A 160 -6.69 43.40 -41.87
CA MET A 160 -6.66 43.54 -43.32
C MET A 160 -6.84 45.03 -43.67
N PRO A 161 -5.90 45.66 -44.39
CA PRO A 161 -5.95 47.09 -44.67
C PRO A 161 -6.95 47.37 -45.78
N THR A 162 -7.82 48.37 -45.58
CA THR A 162 -8.71 48.89 -46.61
C THR A 162 -7.96 49.84 -47.55
N PRO A 163 -8.18 49.79 -48.88
CA PRO A 163 -7.61 50.77 -49.80
C PRO A 163 -8.41 52.08 -49.74
N ALA A 164 -7.70 53.20 -49.67
CA ALA A 164 -8.24 54.53 -49.86
C ALA A 164 -8.42 54.83 -51.37
N LYS A 165 -9.42 55.67 -51.66
CA LYS A 165 -9.89 56.14 -52.98
C LYS A 165 -8.84 56.32 -54.06
#